data_AF-A0A813LCF5-F1
#
_entry.id   AF-A0A813LCF5-F1
#
_cell.length_a   1.000
_cell.length_b   1.000
_cell.length_c   1.000
_cell.angle_alpha   90.00
_cell.angle_beta   90.00
_cell.angle_gamma   90.00
#
_symmetry.space_group_name_H-M   'P 1'
#
loop_
_entity.id
_entity.type
_entity.pdbx_description
1 polymer ?
#
loop_
_entity_poly.entity_id
_entity_poly.type
_entity_poly.pdbx_seq_one_letter_code
_entity_poly.pdbx_strand_id
1 'polypeptide(L)'
;MFFKMHVVRCLDLMIGDFSRKYAEHGLAAQEGVLQWSLLQSTMNQAAKRLEGSFVILFAATFAGFAAVAADFMLGSVHELAPGALPGCSGEHLIWVLEPLQMMVGRALLLIYVSSHAAGLTEKCTRTRCFVNSFVLDNHVLDTEQSYLVRYIDDSAAGIYIQGVKLTMLAIMKMFYGMCAFTFAVWVQASGDSFTAT
;
A
#
# COMPACT_ATOMS: atom_id res chain seq x y z
N MET A 1 9.94 0.50 -9.08
CA MET A 1 9.70 0.13 -7.66
C MET A 1 10.51 1.02 -6.72
N PHE A 2 11.85 1.02 -6.81
CA PHE A 2 12.76 1.88 -6.03
C PHE A 2 12.41 3.38 -6.07
N PHE A 3 12.12 3.91 -7.26
CA PHE A 3 11.71 5.32 -7.42
C PHE A 3 10.50 5.68 -6.52
N LYS A 4 9.53 4.77 -6.37
CA LYS A 4 8.34 5.01 -5.53
C LYS A 4 8.71 5.13 -4.06
N MET A 5 9.61 4.27 -3.56
CA MET A 5 10.10 4.35 -2.19
C MET A 5 10.82 5.67 -1.94
N HIS A 6 11.66 6.11 -2.88
CA HIS A 6 12.33 7.40 -2.77
C HIS A 6 11.35 8.56 -2.70
N VAL A 7 10.34 8.60 -3.59
CA VAL A 7 9.31 9.63 -3.56
C VAL A 7 8.55 9.64 -2.23
N VAL A 8 8.09 8.48 -1.75
CA VAL A 8 7.38 8.39 -0.46
C VAL A 8 8.28 8.84 0.70
N ARG A 9 9.57 8.48 0.68
CA ARG A 9 10.54 8.90 1.69
C ARG A 9 10.83 10.40 1.65
N CYS A 10 10.92 10.99 0.46
CA CYS A 10 11.07 12.44 0.31
C CYS A 10 9.87 13.18 0.91
N LEU A 11 8.64 12.74 0.61
CA LEU A 11 7.43 13.33 1.20
C LEU A 11 7.40 13.18 2.72
N ASP A 12 7.82 12.03 3.23
CA ASP A 12 7.93 11.77 4.68
C ASP A 12 8.88 12.75 5.36
N LEU A 13 10.03 13.01 4.73
CA LEU A 13 11.00 14.00 5.23
C LEU A 13 10.45 15.43 5.15
N MET A 14 9.70 15.79 4.10
CA MET A 14 9.09 17.12 3.99
C MET A 14 8.05 17.37 5.10
N ILE A 15 7.22 16.38 5.43
CA ILE A 15 6.29 16.47 6.57
C ILE A 15 7.05 16.61 7.89
N GLY A 16 8.13 15.85 8.05
CA GLY A 16 8.99 15.93 9.22
C GLY A 16 9.66 17.29 9.37
N ASP A 17 10.15 17.87 8.27
CA ASP A 17 10.77 19.20 8.24
C ASP A 17 9.75 20.30 8.58
N PHE A 18 8.55 20.24 8.00
CA PHE A 18 7.44 21.13 8.37
C PHE A 18 7.13 21.04 9.87
N SER A 19 6.96 19.81 10.39
CA SER A 19 6.60 19.59 11.80
C SER A 19 7.71 20.08 12.74
N ARG A 20 8.99 19.91 12.36
CA ARG A 20 10.14 20.42 13.10
C ARG A 20 10.19 21.94 13.10
N LYS A 21 10.08 22.58 11.94
CA LYS A 21 10.08 24.05 11.82
C LYS A 21 8.95 24.68 12.62
N TYR A 22 7.77 24.05 12.60
CA TYR A 22 6.63 24.47 13.40
C TYR A 22 6.94 24.40 14.91
N ALA A 23 7.54 23.31 15.37
CA ALA A 23 7.88 23.12 16.79
C ALA A 23 9.01 24.04 17.27
N GLU A 24 10.03 24.30 16.44
CA GLU A 24 11.21 25.10 16.83
C GLU A 24 10.96 26.61 16.77
N HIS A 25 10.26 27.10 15.75
CA HIS A 25 10.18 28.53 15.46
C HIS A 25 8.81 29.15 15.74
N GLY A 26 7.78 28.33 16.04
CA GLY A 26 6.41 28.83 16.21
C GLY A 26 5.94 29.58 14.97
N LEU A 27 5.91 28.90 13.83
CA LEU A 27 5.56 29.50 12.53
C LEU A 27 4.27 30.31 12.62
N ALA A 28 4.31 31.56 12.15
CA ALA A 28 3.11 32.36 11.94
C ALA A 28 2.13 31.58 11.06
N ALA A 29 0.83 31.66 11.36
CA ALA A 29 -0.18 30.82 10.72
C ALA A 29 -0.17 30.96 9.19
N GLN A 30 0.03 32.17 8.67
CA GLN A 30 0.10 32.42 7.22
C GLN A 30 1.26 31.65 6.55
N GLU A 31 2.44 31.64 7.17
CA GLU A 31 3.60 30.91 6.65
C GLU A 31 3.35 29.40 6.75
N GLY A 32 2.75 28.93 7.85
CA GLY A 32 2.34 27.53 8.01
C GLY A 32 1.39 27.08 6.91
N VAL A 33 0.40 27.90 6.56
CA VAL A 33 -0.56 27.63 5.47
C VAL A 33 0.14 27.58 4.12
N LEU A 34 1.05 28.52 3.84
CA LEU A 34 1.81 28.55 2.60
C LEU A 34 2.65 27.27 2.44
N GLN A 35 3.43 26.91 3.45
CA GLN A 35 4.27 25.70 3.44
C GLN A 35 3.42 24.42 3.33
N TRP A 36 2.30 24.36 4.05
CA TRP A 36 1.38 23.22 3.95
C TRP A 36 0.75 23.10 2.56
N SER A 37 0.35 24.21 1.94
CA SER A 37 -0.22 24.20 0.59
C SER A 37 0.78 23.72 -0.47
N LEU A 38 2.07 24.08 -0.32
CA LEU A 38 3.15 23.57 -1.17
C LEU A 38 3.35 22.07 -0.95
N LEU A 39 3.34 21.62 0.30
CA LEU A 39 3.46 20.20 0.66
C LEU A 39 2.29 19.40 0.10
N GLN A 40 1.05 19.87 0.28
CA GLN A 40 -0.17 19.24 -0.20
C GLN A 40 -0.17 19.15 -1.73
N SER A 41 0.18 20.22 -2.45
CA SER A 41 0.25 20.21 -3.91
C SER A 41 1.31 19.22 -4.43
N THR A 42 2.49 19.19 -3.81
CA THR A 42 3.56 18.23 -4.12
C THR A 42 3.11 16.80 -3.85
N MET A 43 2.49 16.55 -2.70
CA MET A 43 1.93 15.25 -2.35
C MET A 43 0.85 14.79 -3.34
N ASN A 44 -0.08 15.67 -3.71
CA ASN A 44 -1.14 15.35 -4.66
C ASN A 44 -0.58 15.04 -6.06
N GLN A 45 0.44 15.78 -6.49
CA GLN A 45 1.13 15.51 -7.75
C GLN A 45 1.85 14.15 -7.72
N ALA A 46 2.56 13.86 -6.62
CA ALA A 46 3.21 12.57 -6.42
C ALA A 46 2.19 11.42 -6.36
N ALA A 47 1.09 11.59 -5.63
CA ALA A 47 0.02 10.61 -5.51
C ALA A 47 -0.59 10.26 -6.87
N LYS A 48 -0.94 11.26 -7.70
CA LYS A 48 -1.45 11.05 -9.06
C LYS A 48 -0.49 10.25 -9.94
N ARG A 49 0.82 10.48 -9.81
CA ARG A 49 1.85 9.72 -10.56
C ARG A 49 2.02 8.30 -10.02
N LEU A 50 1.93 8.13 -8.71
CA LEU A 50 2.05 6.83 -8.05
C LEU A 50 0.82 5.95 -8.29
N GLU A 51 -0.37 6.54 -8.36
CA GLU A 51 -1.66 5.88 -8.51
C GLU A 51 -1.68 4.91 -9.69
N GLY A 52 -1.46 5.40 -10.92
CA GLY A 52 -1.49 4.55 -12.11
C GLY A 52 -0.49 3.41 -12.02
N SER A 53 0.68 3.70 -11.45
CA SER A 53 1.70 2.68 -11.24
C SER A 53 1.33 1.67 -10.15
N PHE A 54 0.52 2.01 -9.14
CA PHE A 54 0.04 1.08 -8.12
C PHE A 54 -1.03 0.17 -8.68
N VAL A 55 -2.00 0.73 -9.43
CA VAL A 55 -3.06 -0.04 -10.07
C VAL A 55 -2.47 -1.11 -10.99
N ILE A 56 -1.49 -0.74 -11.83
CA ILE A 56 -0.80 -1.71 -12.71
C ILE A 56 -0.09 -2.80 -11.91
N LEU A 57 0.57 -2.47 -10.79
CA LEU A 57 1.25 -3.47 -9.97
C LEU A 57 0.27 -4.41 -9.26
N PHE A 58 -0.84 -3.89 -8.73
CA PHE A 58 -1.89 -4.72 -8.13
C PHE A 58 -2.51 -5.64 -9.17
N ALA A 59 -2.86 -5.11 -10.35
CA ALA A 59 -3.41 -5.89 -11.45
C ALA A 59 -2.42 -6.97 -11.93
N ALA A 60 -1.14 -6.62 -12.12
CA ALA A 60 -0.12 -7.58 -12.54
C ALA A 60 0.15 -8.67 -11.49
N THR A 61 0.14 -8.31 -10.20
CA THR A 61 0.31 -9.27 -9.10
C THR A 61 -0.89 -10.22 -9.03
N PHE A 62 -2.11 -9.67 -9.12
CA PHE A 62 -3.34 -10.48 -9.14
C PHE A 62 -3.43 -11.39 -10.35
N ALA A 63 -3.14 -10.86 -11.55
CA ALA A 63 -3.13 -11.64 -12.79
C ALA A 63 -2.09 -12.77 -12.74
N GLY A 64 -0.92 -12.54 -12.15
CA GLY A 64 0.06 -13.61 -11.97
C GLY A 64 -0.43 -14.69 -11.00
N PHE A 65 -1.05 -14.31 -9.87
CA PHE A 65 -1.65 -15.30 -8.97
C PHE A 65 -2.75 -16.11 -9.65
N ALA A 66 -3.59 -15.45 -10.46
CA ALA A 66 -4.63 -16.11 -11.24
C ALA A 66 -4.06 -17.04 -12.33
N ALA A 67 -2.95 -16.67 -12.97
CA ALA A 67 -2.28 -17.52 -13.94
C ALA A 67 -1.69 -18.78 -13.28
N VAL A 68 -0.96 -18.63 -12.17
CA VAL A 68 -0.43 -19.78 -11.40
C VAL A 68 -1.56 -20.67 -10.89
N ALA A 69 -2.67 -20.07 -10.44
CA ALA A 69 -3.87 -20.79 -10.06
C ALA A 69 -4.47 -21.60 -11.22
N ALA A 70 -4.59 -20.98 -12.40
CA ALA A 70 -5.11 -21.63 -13.60
C ALA A 70 -4.20 -22.76 -14.08
N ASP A 71 -2.87 -22.56 -14.07
CA ASP A 71 -1.89 -23.58 -14.41
C ASP A 71 -1.96 -24.76 -13.43
N PHE A 72 -2.22 -24.52 -12.15
CA PHE A 72 -2.41 -25.59 -11.17
C PHE A 72 -3.71 -26.38 -11.43
N MET A 73 -4.80 -25.70 -11.77
CA MET A 73 -6.11 -26.30 -12.08
C MET A 73 -6.15 -27.03 -13.44
N LEU A 74 -5.38 -26.57 -14.42
CA LEU A 74 -5.33 -27.16 -15.77
C LEU A 74 -4.21 -28.20 -15.88
N GLY A 75 -3.09 -27.99 -15.19
CA GLY A 75 -1.95 -28.91 -15.15
C GLY A 75 -2.28 -30.22 -14.44
N SER A 76 -3.15 -30.19 -13.43
CA SER A 76 -3.74 -31.40 -12.83
C SER A 76 -4.51 -32.27 -13.83
N VAL A 77 -4.96 -31.69 -14.96
CA VAL A 77 -5.67 -32.42 -16.03
C VAL A 77 -4.69 -33.10 -17.00
N HIS A 78 -3.41 -32.69 -17.06
CA HIS A 78 -2.44 -33.22 -18.03
C HIS A 78 -1.60 -34.42 -17.53
N GLU A 79 -1.74 -34.83 -16.26
CA GLU A 79 -1.16 -36.09 -15.74
C GLU A 79 -1.98 -37.35 -16.04
N LEU A 80 -2.87 -37.33 -17.03
CA LEU A 80 -3.50 -38.54 -17.61
C LEU A 80 -2.66 -39.17 -18.74
N ALA A 81 -1.32 -39.04 -18.67
CA ALA A 81 -0.43 -39.92 -19.43
C ALA A 81 -0.41 -41.30 -18.72
N PRO A 82 -0.90 -42.38 -19.36
CA PRO A 82 -1.08 -43.66 -18.71
C PRO A 82 0.29 -44.32 -18.48
N GLY A 83 0.88 -44.17 -17.29
CA GLY A 83 2.11 -44.88 -16.94
C GLY A 83 2.92 -44.37 -15.74
N ALA A 84 2.65 -43.18 -15.20
CA ALA A 84 3.35 -42.70 -14.00
C ALA A 84 2.55 -43.01 -12.73
N LEU A 85 3.13 -43.83 -11.84
CA LEU A 85 2.58 -44.16 -10.52
C LEU A 85 2.73 -42.99 -9.52
N PRO A 86 1.93 -42.97 -8.43
CA PRO A 86 1.71 -41.82 -7.57
C PRO A 86 2.90 -41.58 -6.63
N GLY A 87 3.56 -40.44 -6.82
CA GLY A 87 4.68 -40.00 -6.00
C GLY A 87 5.39 -38.87 -6.72
N CYS A 88 5.06 -37.63 -6.35
CA CYS A 88 5.59 -36.39 -6.92
C CYS A 88 7.06 -36.51 -7.32
N SER A 89 7.34 -36.59 -8.63
CA SER A 89 8.71 -36.48 -9.11
C SER A 89 9.21 -35.08 -8.76
N GLY A 90 10.39 -34.98 -8.13
CA GLY A 90 10.93 -33.72 -7.62
C GLY A 90 11.12 -32.64 -8.70
N GLU A 91 11.03 -33.01 -9.98
CA GLU A 91 11.17 -32.10 -11.12
C GLU A 91 9.95 -31.17 -11.28
N HIS A 92 8.72 -31.67 -11.10
CA HIS A 92 7.51 -30.82 -11.16
C HIS A 92 7.45 -29.79 -10.02
N LEU A 93 7.97 -30.15 -8.84
CA LEU A 93 8.03 -29.24 -7.70
C LEU A 93 8.91 -28.02 -7.99
N ILE A 94 10.03 -28.22 -8.70
CA ILE A 94 10.98 -27.13 -9.02
C ILE A 94 10.32 -26.10 -9.96
N TRP A 95 9.61 -26.57 -10.99
CA TRP A 95 8.93 -25.71 -11.97
C TRP A 95 7.81 -24.85 -11.37
N VAL A 96 7.14 -25.33 -10.31
CA VAL A 96 6.07 -24.58 -9.63
C VAL A 96 6.63 -23.68 -8.54
N LEU A 97 7.68 -24.11 -7.84
CA LEU A 97 8.23 -23.38 -6.70
C LEU A 97 8.92 -22.08 -7.13
N GLU A 98 9.63 -22.08 -8.25
CA GLU A 98 10.33 -20.90 -8.78
C GLU A 98 9.39 -19.70 -9.09
N PRO A 99 8.32 -19.86 -9.89
CA PRO A 99 7.38 -18.76 -10.16
C PRO A 99 6.63 -18.34 -8.90
N LEU A 100 6.30 -19.28 -8.00
CA LEU A 100 5.65 -18.97 -6.73
C LEU A 100 6.52 -18.08 -5.85
N GLN A 101 7.81 -18.39 -5.69
CA GLN A 101 8.75 -17.56 -4.92
C GLN A 101 8.87 -16.15 -5.49
N MET A 102 8.96 -16.02 -6.82
CA MET A 102 8.98 -14.71 -7.49
C MET A 102 7.68 -13.92 -7.24
N MET A 103 6.52 -14.58 -7.31
CA MET A 103 5.22 -13.96 -7.06
C MET A 103 5.07 -13.46 -5.63
N VAL A 104 5.42 -14.30 -4.64
CA VAL A 104 5.39 -13.95 -3.22
C VAL A 104 6.32 -12.76 -2.96
N GLY A 105 7.54 -12.76 -3.53
CA GLY A 105 8.46 -11.63 -3.43
C GLY A 105 7.88 -10.33 -3.97
N ARG A 106 7.23 -10.37 -5.15
CA ARG A 106 6.55 -9.20 -5.74
C ARG A 106 5.39 -8.70 -4.87
N ALA A 107 4.58 -9.61 -4.33
CA ALA A 107 3.46 -9.30 -3.46
C ALA A 107 3.93 -8.63 -2.16
N LEU A 108 4.94 -9.19 -1.49
CA LEU A 108 5.54 -8.61 -0.28
C LEU A 108 6.09 -7.21 -0.53
N LEU A 109 6.77 -7.02 -1.66
CA LEU A 109 7.34 -5.72 -2.01
C LEU A 109 6.23 -4.70 -2.33
N LEU A 110 5.16 -5.11 -3.00
CA LEU A 110 3.97 -4.28 -3.21
C LEU A 110 3.31 -3.86 -1.89
N ILE A 111 3.14 -4.79 -0.95
CA ILE A 111 2.61 -4.51 0.39
C ILE A 111 3.51 -3.53 1.13
N TYR A 112 4.82 -3.75 1.09
CA TYR A 112 5.80 -2.88 1.75
C TYR A 112 5.79 -1.44 1.20
N VAL A 113 5.77 -1.27 -0.13
CA VAL A 113 5.69 0.08 -0.71
C VAL A 113 4.35 0.75 -0.38
N SER A 114 3.25 -0.02 -0.44
CA SER A 114 1.92 0.49 -0.15
C SER A 114 1.79 0.87 1.33
N SER A 115 2.32 0.06 2.26
CA SER A 115 2.23 0.32 3.70
C SER A 115 2.98 1.59 4.08
N HIS A 116 4.14 1.86 3.46
CA HIS A 116 4.83 3.13 3.61
C HIS A 116 4.01 4.32 3.10
N ALA A 117 3.32 4.17 1.96
CA ALA A 117 2.44 5.21 1.43
C ALA A 117 1.20 5.45 2.32
N ALA A 118 0.64 4.40 2.92
CA ALA A 118 -0.41 4.54 3.92
C ALA A 118 0.10 5.20 5.20
N GLY A 119 1.29 4.82 5.67
CA GLY A 119 1.93 5.43 6.83
C GLY A 119 2.16 6.94 6.66
N LEU A 120 2.51 7.38 5.44
CA LEU A 120 2.59 8.80 5.09
C LEU A 120 1.22 9.49 5.27
N THR A 121 0.17 8.87 4.77
CA THR A 121 -1.20 9.39 4.86
C THR A 121 -1.69 9.49 6.31
N GLU A 122 -1.33 8.52 7.15
CA GLU A 122 -1.58 8.57 8.59
C GLU A 122 -0.76 9.67 9.26
N LYS A 123 0.51 9.87 8.87
CA LYS A 123 1.34 10.96 9.39
C LYS A 123 0.73 12.33 9.08
N CYS A 124 0.26 12.58 7.85
CA CYS A 124 -0.44 13.83 7.52
C CYS A 124 -1.64 14.08 8.44
N THR A 125 -2.41 13.02 8.72
CA THR A 125 -3.56 13.09 9.62
C THR A 125 -3.12 13.40 11.06
N ARG A 126 -1.98 12.84 11.51
CA ARG A 126 -1.39 13.14 12.83
C ARG A 126 -0.79 14.53 12.93
N THR A 127 -0.26 15.09 11.83
CA THR A 127 0.27 16.46 11.80
C THR A 127 -0.79 17.48 12.21
N ARG A 128 -2.05 17.27 11.84
CA ARG A 128 -3.18 18.07 12.33
C ARG A 128 -3.25 18.08 13.86
N CYS A 129 -3.26 16.91 14.48
CA CYS A 129 -3.31 16.76 15.94
C CYS A 129 -2.07 17.35 16.61
N PHE A 130 -0.90 17.20 15.98
CA PHE A 130 0.35 17.78 16.45
C PHE A 130 0.27 19.31 16.50
N VAL A 131 -0.08 19.96 15.38
CA VAL A 131 -0.26 21.42 15.33
C VAL A 131 -1.27 21.90 16.38
N ASN A 132 -2.39 21.18 16.55
CA ASN A 132 -3.40 21.52 17.55
C ASN A 132 -2.90 21.41 19.00
N SER A 133 -1.96 20.50 19.29
CA SER A 133 -1.40 20.34 20.64
C SER A 133 -0.54 21.52 21.09
N PHE A 134 0.09 22.27 20.17
CA PHE A 134 0.85 23.48 20.50
C PHE A 134 -0.04 24.69 20.81
N VAL A 135 -1.30 24.68 20.36
CA VAL A 135 -2.28 25.74 20.67
C VAL A 135 -2.62 25.74 22.16
N LEU A 136 -2.62 24.56 22.80
CA LEU A 136 -2.97 24.40 24.21
C LEU A 136 -1.94 25.00 25.17
N ASP A 137 -0.66 25.06 24.78
CA ASP A 137 0.42 25.52 25.65
C ASP A 137 0.45 27.06 25.80
N ASN A 138 -0.15 27.79 24.85
CA ASN A 138 -0.12 29.25 24.83
C ASN A 138 -1.29 29.95 25.54
N HIS A 139 -2.22 29.22 26.17
CA HIS A 139 -3.37 29.70 26.96
C HIS A 139 -4.32 30.75 26.34
N VAL A 140 -4.01 31.28 25.17
CA VAL A 140 -4.83 32.18 24.37
C VAL A 140 -5.27 31.39 23.14
N LEU A 141 -6.59 31.31 22.92
CA LEU A 141 -7.17 30.75 21.70
C LEU A 141 -6.75 31.62 20.52
N ASP A 142 -5.59 31.30 19.94
CA ASP A 142 -5.11 31.97 18.74
C ASP A 142 -5.99 31.55 17.56
N THR A 143 -6.78 32.52 17.07
CA THR A 143 -7.72 32.34 15.97
C THR A 143 -6.96 31.97 14.69
N GLU A 144 -5.72 32.43 14.55
CA GLU A 144 -4.88 32.14 13.39
C GLU A 144 -4.37 30.70 13.39
N GLN A 145 -3.97 30.16 14.55
CA GLN A 145 -3.58 28.76 14.67
C GLN A 145 -4.77 27.82 14.44
N SER A 146 -5.95 28.20 14.92
CA SER A 146 -7.19 27.46 14.67
C SER A 146 -7.53 27.43 13.17
N TYR A 147 -7.25 28.52 12.44
CA TYR A 147 -7.38 28.56 10.98
C TYR A 147 -6.43 27.58 10.29
N LEU A 148 -5.15 27.53 10.69
CA LEU A 148 -4.19 26.58 10.14
C LEU A 148 -4.62 25.13 10.36
N VAL A 149 -5.06 24.77 11.57
CA VAL A 149 -5.54 23.41 11.89
C VAL A 149 -6.74 23.04 11.01
N ARG A 150 -7.68 23.97 10.83
CA ARG A 150 -8.85 23.76 9.97
C ARG A 150 -8.45 23.65 8.49
N TYR A 151 -7.51 24.48 8.04
CA TYR A 151 -6.97 24.39 6.67
C TYR A 151 -6.31 23.04 6.42
N ILE A 152 -5.52 22.53 7.36
CA ILE A 152 -4.90 21.20 7.27
C ILE A 152 -5.98 20.11 7.17
N ASP A 153 -7.07 20.23 7.93
CA ASP A 153 -8.18 19.28 7.88
C ASP A 153 -8.90 19.29 6.52
N ASP A 154 -9.29 20.49 6.07
CA ASP A 154 -10.03 20.71 4.83
C ASP A 154 -9.18 20.39 3.58
N SER A 155 -7.85 20.48 3.70
CA SER A 155 -6.91 20.15 2.63
C SER A 155 -6.93 18.67 2.23
N ALA A 156 -7.48 17.80 3.09
CA ALA A 156 -7.58 16.36 2.89
C ALA A 156 -6.24 15.72 2.46
N ALA A 157 -5.10 16.24 2.93
CA ALA A 157 -3.78 15.79 2.49
C ALA A 157 -3.57 14.28 2.73
N GLY A 158 -3.07 13.59 1.71
CA GLY A 158 -2.86 12.15 1.74
C GLY A 158 -2.62 11.58 0.36
N ILE A 159 -2.32 10.28 0.30
CA ILE A 159 -2.23 9.54 -0.96
C ILE A 159 -3.61 8.96 -1.25
N TYR A 160 -4.15 9.29 -2.42
CA TYR A 160 -5.40 8.74 -2.93
C TYR A 160 -5.11 7.81 -4.11
N ILE A 161 -5.80 6.67 -4.14
CA ILE A 161 -5.82 5.74 -5.27
C ILE A 161 -7.27 5.60 -5.71
N GLN A 162 -7.59 5.98 -6.94
CA GLN A 162 -8.95 5.95 -7.50
C GLN A 162 -9.97 6.69 -6.61
N GLY A 163 -9.58 7.83 -6.05
CA GLY A 163 -10.42 8.62 -5.14
C GLY A 163 -10.54 8.06 -3.72
N VAL A 164 -9.96 6.88 -3.43
CA VAL A 164 -9.96 6.29 -2.08
C VAL A 164 -8.68 6.65 -1.35
N LYS A 165 -8.80 7.20 -0.13
CA LYS A 165 -7.67 7.52 0.74
C LYS A 165 -6.96 6.23 1.15
N LEU A 166 -5.66 6.14 0.85
CA LEU A 166 -4.87 4.96 1.15
C LEU A 166 -4.57 4.92 2.65
N THR A 167 -5.18 3.97 3.35
CA THR A 167 -4.97 3.72 4.78
C THR A 167 -4.36 2.36 5.00
N MET A 168 -3.71 2.14 6.15
CA MET A 168 -3.13 0.84 6.47
C MET A 168 -4.22 -0.25 6.49
N LEU A 169 -5.41 0.10 6.97
CA LEU A 169 -6.58 -0.77 6.97
C LEU A 169 -7.01 -1.17 5.55
N ALA A 170 -7.00 -0.24 4.59
CA ALA A 170 -7.35 -0.55 3.20
C ALA A 170 -6.35 -1.55 2.58
N ILE A 171 -5.06 -1.39 2.86
CA ILE A 171 -4.03 -2.31 2.39
C ILE A 171 -4.17 -3.69 3.03
N MET A 172 -4.44 -3.75 4.33
CA MET A 172 -4.67 -5.02 5.02
C MET A 172 -5.88 -5.75 4.45
N LYS A 173 -6.98 -5.03 4.13
CA LYS A 173 -8.15 -5.62 3.48
C LYS A 173 -7.82 -6.18 2.09
N MET A 174 -7.07 -5.44 1.27
CA MET A 174 -6.63 -5.90 -0.05
C MET A 174 -5.73 -7.14 0.06
N PHE A 175 -4.79 -7.14 1.00
CA PHE A 175 -3.90 -8.26 1.24
C PHE A 175 -4.67 -9.50 1.72
N TYR A 176 -5.55 -9.33 2.71
CA TYR A 176 -6.41 -10.40 3.19
C TYR A 176 -7.26 -10.99 2.05
N GLY A 177 -7.83 -10.15 1.19
CA GLY A 177 -8.59 -10.59 0.02
C GLY A 177 -7.74 -11.43 -0.94
N MET A 178 -6.49 -11.02 -1.21
CA MET A 178 -5.55 -11.80 -2.03
C MET A 178 -5.24 -13.16 -1.38
N CYS A 179 -4.91 -13.19 -0.08
CA CYS A 179 -4.62 -14.44 0.63
C CYS A 179 -5.83 -15.39 0.64
N ALA A 180 -7.03 -14.87 0.92
CA ALA A 180 -8.26 -15.63 0.92
C ALA A 180 -8.54 -16.22 -0.47
N PHE A 181 -8.33 -15.44 -1.54
CA PHE A 181 -8.45 -15.92 -2.91
C PHE A 181 -7.47 -17.05 -3.21
N THR A 182 -6.18 -16.86 -2.90
CA THR A 182 -5.16 -17.90 -3.13
C THR A 182 -5.44 -19.18 -2.33
N PHE A 183 -5.94 -19.05 -1.10
CA PHE A 183 -6.30 -20.18 -0.26
C PHE A 183 -7.54 -20.92 -0.79
N ALA A 184 -8.56 -20.18 -1.25
CA ALA A 184 -9.76 -20.79 -1.84
C ALA A 184 -9.41 -21.60 -3.10
N VAL A 185 -8.57 -21.05 -3.97
CA VAL A 185 -8.03 -21.77 -5.14
C VAL A 185 -7.29 -23.03 -4.71
N TRP A 186 -6.39 -22.92 -3.73
CA TRP A 186 -5.63 -24.06 -3.23
C TRP A 186 -6.52 -25.18 -2.68
N VAL A 187 -7.53 -24.81 -1.88
CA VAL A 187 -8.49 -25.76 -1.30
C VAL A 187 -9.29 -26.46 -2.40
N GLN A 188 -9.80 -25.71 -3.38
CA GLN A 188 -10.56 -26.29 -4.48
C GLN A 188 -9.71 -27.29 -5.28
N ALA A 189 -8.48 -26.92 -5.60
CA ALA A 189 -7.58 -27.81 -6.32
C ALA A 189 -7.21 -29.07 -5.52
N SER A 190 -7.10 -28.95 -4.20
CA SER A 190 -6.82 -30.09 -3.31
C SER A 190 -8.03 -31.02 -3.16
N GLY A 191 -9.26 -30.49 -3.23
CA GLY A 191 -10.50 -31.25 -3.12
C GLY A 191 -10.78 -32.12 -4.34
N ASP A 192 -10.54 -31.60 -5.54
CA ASP A 192 -10.72 -32.35 -6.79
C ASP A 192 -9.79 -33.58 -6.84
N SER A 193 -8.56 -33.45 -6.33
CA SER A 193 -7.60 -34.57 -6.21
C SER A 193 -8.08 -35.72 -5.31
N PHE A 194 -8.95 -35.47 -4.33
CA PHE A 194 -9.40 -36.48 -3.36
C PHE A 194 -10.63 -37.28 -3.83
N THR A 195 -11.34 -36.78 -4.84
CA THR A 195 -12.53 -37.46 -5.39
C THR A 195 -12.24 -38.31 -6.63
N ALA A 196 -11.04 -38.17 -7.21
CA ALA A 196 -10.59 -38.91 -8.39
C ALA A 196 -9.90 -40.26 -8.06
N THR A 197 -9.68 -40.58 -6.78
CA THR A 197 -9.17 -41.88 -6.28
C THR A 197 -10.30 -42.78 -5.81
#